data_AF-A0A7K4N8I6-F1
#
_entry.id   AF-A0A7K4N8I6-F1
#
_cell.length_a   1.000
_cell.length_b   1.000
_cell.length_c   1.000
_cell.angle_alpha   90.00
_cell.angle_beta   90.00
_cell.angle_gamma   90.00
#
_symmetry.space_group_name_H-M   'P 1'
#
loop_
_entity.id
_entity.type
_entity.pdbx_description
1 polymer ?
#
loop_
_entity_poly.entity_id
_entity_poly.type
_entity_poly.pdbx_seq_one_letter_code
_entity_poly.pdbx_strand_id
1 'polypeptide(L)' 'MIDPDKKDEKDENDKLHEIELKCVALGQIPSNLFRDNDNQYVSVEKAVEIMRTVEKKGEEIHEMARSFREKYEFSKE' A
#
# COMPACT_ATOMS: atom_id res chain seq x y z
N MET A 1 10.10 18.13 -32.05
CA MET A 1 8.82 17.39 -32.06
C MET A 1 8.79 16.58 -30.78
N ILE A 2 7.76 16.73 -29.96
CA ILE A 2 7.59 15.90 -28.76
C ILE A 2 7.05 14.56 -29.24
N ASP A 3 7.67 13.48 -28.78
CA ASP A 3 7.26 12.11 -29.06
C ASP A 3 5.86 11.90 -28.47
N PRO A 4 4.83 11.54 -29.28
CA PRO A 4 3.47 11.35 -28.79
C PRO A 4 3.40 10.33 -27.64
N ASP A 5 4.20 9.26 -27.69
CA ASP A 5 4.23 8.22 -26.65
C ASP A 5 4.64 8.79 -25.28
N LYS A 6 5.60 9.73 -25.25
CA LYS A 6 6.04 10.39 -24.02
C LYS A 6 5.02 11.39 -23.46
N LYS A 7 4.10 11.85 -24.30
CA LYS A 7 3.01 12.74 -23.87
C LYS A 7 1.92 11.93 -23.17
N ASP A 8 1.59 10.77 -23.72
CA ASP A 8 0.56 9.89 -23.17
C ASP A 8 0.98 9.31 -21.80
N GLU A 9 2.24 8.88 -21.64
CA GLU A 9 2.78 8.44 -20.34
C GLU A 9 2.75 9.54 -19.26
N LYS A 10 3.01 10.79 -19.65
CA LYS A 10 2.97 11.93 -18.73
C LYS A 10 1.55 12.21 -18.27
N ASP A 11 0.59 12.21 -19.19
CA ASP A 11 -0.83 12.45 -18.89
C ASP A 11 -1.43 11.35 -17.99
N GLU A 12 -0.95 10.10 -18.10
CA GLU A 12 -1.34 9.02 -17.18
C GLU A 12 -0.75 9.17 -15.78
N ASN A 13 0.53 9.52 -15.69
CA ASN A 13 1.20 9.74 -14.40
C ASN A 13 0.59 10.93 -13.63
N ASP A 14 0.23 12.01 -14.32
CA ASP A 14 -0.42 13.17 -13.70
C ASP A 14 -1.82 12.79 -13.14
N LYS A 15 -2.58 11.94 -13.84
CA LYS A 15 -3.86 11.41 -13.35
C LYS A 15 -3.69 10.51 -12.12
N LEU A 16 -2.71 9.60 -12.14
CA LEU A 16 -2.42 8.73 -11.01
C LEU A 16 -1.96 9.52 -9.78
N HIS A 17 -1.19 10.60 -9.99
CA HIS A 17 -0.81 11.51 -8.91
C HIS A 17 -2.02 12.22 -8.28
N GLU A 18 -2.97 12.70 -9.10
CA GLU A 18 -4.19 13.33 -8.57
C GLU A 18 -5.02 12.34 -7.74
N ILE A 19 -5.10 11.09 -8.17
CA ILE A 19 -5.81 10.03 -7.43
C ILE A 19 -5.08 9.71 -6.12
N GLU A 20 -3.75 9.55 -6.15
CA GLU A 20 -2.91 9.36 -4.97
C GLU A 20 -3.21 10.44 -3.92
N LEU A 21 -3.18 11.71 -4.30
CA LEU A 21 -3.44 12.82 -3.38
C LEU A 21 -4.83 12.74 -2.74
N LYS A 22 -5.86 12.36 -3.50
CA LYS A 22 -7.24 12.20 -2.99
C LYS A 22 -7.33 11.03 -2.01
N CYS A 23 -6.79 9.87 -2.36
CA CYS A 23 -6.83 8.69 -1.50
C CYS A 23 -6.06 8.89 -0.20
N VAL A 24 -4.89 9.55 -0.26
CA VAL A 24 -4.06 9.88 0.89
C VAL A 24 -4.75 10.90 1.79
N ALA A 25 -5.35 11.95 1.22
CA ALA A 25 -6.08 12.96 1.99
C ALA A 25 -7.29 12.39 2.75
N LEU A 26 -7.94 11.37 2.20
CA LEU A 26 -9.03 10.64 2.85
C LEU A 26 -8.54 9.59 3.87
N GLY A 27 -7.22 9.40 4.01
CA GLY A 27 -6.65 8.35 4.86
C GLY A 27 -6.99 6.93 4.39
N GLN A 28 -7.38 6.77 3.12
CA GLN A 28 -7.84 5.50 2.57
C GLN A 28 -6.69 4.59 2.18
N ILE A 29 -5.66 5.14 1.54
CA ILE A 29 -4.51 4.38 1.03
C ILE A 29 -3.24 5.19 1.31
N PRO A 30 -2.23 4.60 1.97
CA PRO A 30 -0.92 5.24 2.15
C PRO A 30 -0.21 5.55 0.81
N SER A 31 0.44 6.71 0.70
CA SER A 31 1.14 7.17 -0.52
C SER A 31 2.20 6.18 -1.02
N ASN A 32 2.92 5.52 -0.10
CA ASN A 32 3.94 4.54 -0.43
C ASN A 32 3.40 3.30 -1.16
N LEU A 33 2.08 3.07 -1.17
CA LEU A 33 1.48 1.94 -1.91
C LEU A 33 1.17 2.28 -3.38
N PHE A 34 1.25 3.55 -3.77
CA PHE A 34 1.09 3.99 -5.17
C PHE A 34 2.38 3.92 -5.97
N ARG A 35 3.50 3.55 -5.33
CA ARG A 35 4.82 3.44 -5.95
C ARG A 35 5.34 2.02 -5.84
N ASP A 36 5.94 1.52 -6.93
CA ASP A 36 6.73 0.30 -6.88
C ASP A 36 8.18 0.57 -6.41
N ASN A 37 9.01 -0.47 -6.42
CA ASN A 37 10.41 -0.38 -5.99
C ASN A 37 11.28 0.51 -6.90
N ASP A 38 10.87 0.70 -8.16
CA ASP A 38 11.54 1.56 -9.14
C ASP A 38 10.96 2.99 -9.11
N ASN A 39 10.13 3.29 -8.10
CA ASN A 39 9.42 4.55 -7.89
C ASN A 39 8.48 4.92 -9.05
N GLN A 40 7.98 3.94 -9.79
CA GLN A 40 6.98 4.10 -10.83
C GLN A 40 5.58 4.06 -10.23
N TYR A 41 4.63 4.76 -10.86
CA TYR A 41 3.23 4.67 -10.45
C TYR A 41 2.67 3.27 -10.71
N VAL A 42 1.98 2.73 -9.71
CA VAL A 42 1.13 1.54 -9.89
C VAL A 42 -0.33 1.94 -10.00
N SER A 43 -1.16 1.05 -10.53
CA SER A 43 -2.60 1.29 -10.60
C SER A 43 -3.23 1.35 -9.20
N VAL A 44 -4.36 2.02 -9.10
CA VAL A 44 -5.12 2.15 -7.85
C VAL A 44 -5.57 0.79 -7.34
N GLU A 45 -5.98 -0.11 -8.23
CA GLU A 45 -6.38 -1.48 -7.89
C GLU A 45 -5.21 -2.23 -7.25
N LYS A 46 -4.00 -2.02 -7.76
CA LYS A 46 -2.80 -2.65 -7.19
C LYS A 46 -2.47 -2.11 -5.81
N ALA A 47 -2.55 -0.79 -5.63
CA ALA A 47 -2.35 -0.16 -4.33
C ALA A 47 -3.36 -0.68 -3.28
N VAL A 48 -4.63 -0.83 -3.67
CA VAL A 48 -5.70 -1.40 -2.81
C VAL A 48 -5.43 -2.86 -2.46
N GLU A 49 -5.00 -3.68 -3.42
CA GLU A 49 -4.68 -5.10 -3.20
C GLU A 49 -3.53 -5.25 -2.20
N ILE A 50 -2.48 -4.44 -2.35
CA ILE A 50 -1.33 -4.43 -1.43
C ILE A 50 -1.79 -4.04 -0.03
N MET A 51 -2.59 -2.97 0.10
CA MET A 51 -3.09 -2.50 1.38
C MET A 51 -3.84 -3.58 2.14
N ARG A 52 -4.83 -4.22 1.50
CA ARG A 52 -5.62 -5.31 2.10
C ARG A 52 -4.75 -6.48 2.54
N THR A 53 -3.72 -6.79 1.76
CA THR A 53 -2.76 -7.84 2.09
C THR A 53 -1.92 -7.49 3.32
N VAL A 54 -1.49 -6.22 3.42
CA VAL A 54 -0.72 -5.72 4.57
C VAL A 54 -1.57 -5.72 5.83
N GLU A 55 -2.82 -5.25 5.76
CA GLU A 55 -3.76 -5.26 6.89
C GLU A 55 -3.97 -6.67 7.42
N LYS A 56 -4.30 -7.62 6.53
CA LYS A 56 -4.49 -9.03 6.91
C LYS A 56 -3.26 -9.63 7.59
N LYS A 57 -2.06 -9.41 7.03
CA LYS A 57 -0.82 -9.90 7.63
C LYS A 57 -0.53 -9.24 8.98
N GLY A 58 -0.90 -7.97 9.15
CA GLY A 58 -0.79 -7.27 10.43
C GLY A 58 -1.64 -7.94 11.51
N GLU A 59 -2.88 -8.30 11.19
CA GLU A 59 -3.76 -9.05 12.09
C GLU A 59 -3.17 -10.41 12.48
N GLU A 60 -2.68 -11.18 11.50
CA GLU A 60 -2.04 -12.48 11.75
C GLU A 60 -0.82 -12.35 12.68
N ILE A 61 0.01 -11.32 12.50
CA ILE A 61 1.15 -11.04 13.37
C ILE A 61 0.69 -10.69 14.79
N HIS A 62 -0.36 -9.86 14.92
CA HIS A 62 -0.92 -9.50 16.23
C HIS A 62 -1.50 -10.71 16.97
N GLU A 63 -2.19 -11.60 16.27
CA GLU A 63 -2.69 -12.86 16.83
C GLU A 63 -1.56 -13.80 17.26
N MET A 64 -0.51 -13.91 16.45
CA MET A 64 0.67 -14.71 16.78
C MET A 64 1.39 -14.16 18.02
N ALA A 65 1.56 -12.84 18.10
CA ALA A 65 2.17 -12.18 19.26
C ALA A 65 1.34 -12.38 20.53
N ARG A 66 0.00 -12.28 20.44
CA ARG A 66 -0.92 -12.57 21.56
C ARG A 66 -0.79 -14.02 22.02
N SER A 67 -0.83 -14.96 21.08
CA SER A 67 -0.70 -16.40 21.35
C SER A 67 0.66 -16.74 21.99
N PHE A 68 1.73 -16.10 21.55
CA PHE A 68 3.05 -16.25 22.15
C PHE A 68 3.05 -15.73 23.59
N ARG A 69 2.51 -14.54 23.82
CA ARG A 69 2.43 -13.95 25.16
C ARG A 69 1.66 -14.84 26.15
N GLU A 70 0.50 -15.33 25.77
CA GLU A 70 -0.34 -16.19 26.61
C GLU A 70 0.39 -17.49 26.99
N LYS A 71 1.02 -18.17 26.01
CA LYS A 71 1.79 -19.41 26.27
C LYS A 71 2.95 -19.19 27.24
N TYR A 72 3.63 -18.05 27.15
CA TYR A 72 4.77 -17.74 28.02
C TYR A 72 4.37 -17.18 29.39
N GLU A 73 3.24 -16.48 29.52
CA GLU A 73 2.70 -16.07 30.82
C GLU A 73 2.21 -17.28 31.63
N PHE A 74 1.60 -18.30 30.99
CA PHE A 74 1.21 -19.56 31.64
C PHE A 74 2.36 -20.51 32.00
N SER A 75 3.56 -20.32 31.43
CA SER A 75 4.72 -21.16 31.71
C SER A 75 5.56 -20.67 32.92
N LYS A 76 5.10 -19.61 33.60
CA LYS A 76 5.77 -19.00 34.76
C LYS A 76 5.04 -19.22 36.11
N GLU A 77 3.91 -19.93 36.11
CA GLU A 77 3.27 -20.49 37.33
C GLU A 77 3.70 -21.93 37.56
#